data_AF-A0A538M338-F1
#
_entry.id   AF-A0A538M338-F1
#
_cell.length_a   1.000
_cell.length_b   1.000
_cell.length_c   1.000
_cell.angle_alpha   90.00
_cell.angle_beta   90.00
_cell.angle_gamma   90.00
#
_symmetry.space_group_name_H-M   'P 1'
#
loop_
_entity.id
_entity.type
_entity.pdbx_description
1 polymer ?
#
loop_
_entity_poly.entity_id
_entity_poly.type
_entity_poly.pdbx_seq_one_letter_code
_entity_poly.pdbx_strand_id
1 'polypeptide(L)' 'MKRVRVNPITCEGHGLCAELLPERIQLDEWGFPIVDREPVAGEAARHAARAVEACPTLALLLEAASDRSR' A
#
# COMPACT_ATOMS: atom_id res chain seq x y z
N MET A 1 7.43 10.87 -7.40
CA MET A 1 6.27 10.47 -6.58
C MET A 1 6.23 8.95 -6.52
N LYS A 2 5.59 8.33 -5.52
CA LYS A 2 5.50 6.86 -5.42
C LYS A 2 4.03 6.42 -5.39
N ARG A 3 3.72 5.16 -5.70
CA ARG A 3 2.36 4.60 -5.59
C ARG A 3 2.41 3.31 -4.80
N VAL A 4 1.35 3.07 -4.02
CA VAL A 4 1.18 1.82 -3.28
C VAL A 4 0.37 0.85 -4.13
N ARG A 5 0.76 -0.42 -4.11
CA ARG A 5 0.01 -1.51 -4.74
C ARG A 5 0.00 -2.71 -3.81
N VAL A 6 -1.00 -3.56 -3.99
CA VAL A 6 -1.06 -4.88 -3.36
C VAL A 6 -1.00 -5.96 -4.44
N ASN A 7 -0.24 -7.02 -4.18
CA ASN A 7 -0.38 -8.28 -4.88
C ASN A 7 -1.45 -9.12 -4.16
N PRO A 8 -2.65 -9.28 -4.75
CA PRO A 8 -3.73 -10.00 -4.09
C PRO A 8 -3.48 -11.51 -4.01
N ILE A 9 -2.57 -12.07 -4.82
CA ILE A 9 -2.26 -13.51 -4.81
C ILE A 9 -1.46 -13.89 -3.56
N THR A 10 -0.58 -13.01 -3.10
CA THR A 10 0.27 -13.26 -1.91
C THR A 10 -0.25 -12.57 -0.66
N CYS A 11 -1.33 -11.78 -0.75
CA CYS A 11 -1.94 -11.14 0.41
C CYS A 11 -2.80 -12.16 1.16
N GLU A 12 -2.63 -12.22 2.47
CA GLU A 12 -3.41 -13.10 3.35
C GLU A 12 -4.25 -12.33 4.39
N GLY A 13 -4.47 -11.02 4.20
CA GLY A 13 -5.39 -10.25 5.05
C GLY A 13 -4.88 -9.89 6.45
N HIS A 14 -3.56 -9.76 6.66
CA HIS A 14 -2.96 -9.44 7.97
C HIS A 14 -3.28 -8.03 8.54
N GLY A 15 -3.83 -7.11 7.73
CA GLY A 15 -4.31 -5.80 8.19
C GLY A 15 -3.26 -4.72 8.55
N LEU A 16 -1.99 -5.08 8.80
CA LEU A 16 -0.94 -4.12 9.22
C LEU A 16 -0.73 -2.93 8.27
N CYS A 17 -0.98 -3.12 6.98
CA CYS A 17 -0.86 -2.07 5.99
C CYS A 17 -1.87 -0.93 6.20
N ALA A 18 -3.10 -1.23 6.64
CA ALA A 18 -4.12 -0.23 6.93
C ALA A 18 -3.84 0.52 8.24
N GLU A 19 -3.22 -0.13 9.23
CA GLU A 19 -2.78 0.53 10.47
C GLU A 19 -1.63 1.51 10.22
N LEU A 20 -0.69 1.16 9.33
CA LEU A 20 0.51 1.95 9.05
C LEU A 20 0.31 3.02 7.97
N LEU A 21 -0.70 2.86 7.10
CA LEU A 21 -1.04 3.81 6.05
C LEU A 21 -2.57 3.94 5.87
N PRO A 22 -3.30 4.40 6.91
CA PRO A 22 -4.76 4.51 6.88
C PRO A 22 -5.25 5.54 5.86
N GLU A 23 -4.38 6.48 5.47
CA GLU A 23 -4.65 7.54 4.49
C GLU A 23 -4.88 7.00 3.07
N ARG A 24 -4.38 5.79 2.76
CA ARG A 24 -4.41 5.18 1.41
C ARG A 24 -4.96 3.77 1.39
N ILE A 25 -5.05 3.11 2.54
CA ILE A 25 -5.45 1.72 2.62
C ILE A 25 -6.56 1.59 3.65
N GLN A 26 -7.68 1.06 3.20
CA GLN A 26 -8.76 0.59 4.07
C GLN A 26 -8.88 -0.92 3.92
N LEU A 27 -9.45 -1.59 4.92
CA LEU A 27 -9.76 -3.00 4.82
C LEU A 27 -11.22 -3.17 4.40
N ASP A 28 -11.49 -4.15 3.55
CA ASP A 28 -12.84 -4.61 3.26
C ASP A 28 -13.41 -5.46 4.41
N GLU A 29 -14.62 -5.97 4.21
CA GLU A 29 -15.32 -6.82 5.19
C GLU A 29 -14.65 -8.18 5.45
N TRP A 30 -13.68 -8.58 4.61
CA TRP A 30 -12.90 -9.81 4.74
C TRP A 30 -11.46 -9.56 5.22
N GLY A 31 -11.09 -8.30 5.50
CA GLY A 31 -9.76 -7.94 5.96
C GLY A 31 -8.72 -7.74 4.85
N PHE A 32 -9.13 -7.73 3.58
CA PHE A 32 -8.23 -7.46 2.45
C PHE A 32 -8.12 -5.95 2.17
N PRO A 33 -6.94 -5.48 1.76
CA PRO A 33 -6.70 -4.06 1.56
C PRO A 33 -7.31 -3.53 0.26
N ILE A 34 -8.15 -2.52 0.40
CA ILE A 34 -8.57 -1.62 -0.67
C ILE A 34 -7.57 -0.46 -0.72
N VAL A 35 -6.83 -0.36 -1.84
CA VAL A 35 -5.73 0.60 -2.01
C VAL A 35 -6.14 1.75 -2.93
N ASP A 36 -6.04 2.98 -2.42
CA ASP A 36 -6.11 4.20 -3.21
C ASP A 36 -4.86 4.33 -4.11
N ARG A 37 -5.07 4.56 -5.41
CA ARG A 37 -4.03 4.62 -6.44
C ARG A 37 -3.39 6.00 -6.60
N GLU A 38 -3.82 6.99 -5.80
CA GLU A 38 -3.18 8.29 -5.76
C GLU A 38 -1.68 8.18 -5.39
N PRO A 39 -0.82 9.02 -5.98
CA PRO A 39 0.56 9.05 -5.59
C PRO A 39 0.73 9.49 -4.12
N VAL A 40 1.69 8.88 -3.43
CA VAL A 40 2.17 9.30 -2.11
C VAL A 40 3.44 10.13 -2.24
N ALA A 41 3.55 11.16 -1.39
CA ALA A 41 4.67 12.08 -1.30
C ALA A 41 4.89 12.50 0.17
N GLY A 42 6.04 13.11 0.46
CA GLY A 42 6.35 13.61 1.81
C GLY A 42 6.25 12.52 2.88
N GLU A 43 5.57 12.83 3.99
CA GLU A 43 5.43 11.91 5.13
C GLU A 43 4.61 10.66 4.78
N ALA A 44 3.58 10.79 3.95
CA ALA A 44 2.79 9.64 3.47
C ALA A 44 3.65 8.62 2.70
N ALA A 45 4.69 9.07 1.98
CA ALA A 45 5.63 8.15 1.33
C ALA A 45 6.52 7.40 2.33
N ARG A 46 6.77 7.97 3.53
CA ARG A 46 7.49 7.29 4.62
C ARG A 46 6.58 6.31 5.36
N HIS A 47 5.31 6.67 5.58
CA HIS A 47 4.28 5.73 6.06
C HIS A 47 4.13 4.54 5.12
N ALA A 48 4.07 4.78 3.81
CA ALA A 48 3.99 3.73 2.82
C ALA A 48 5.21 2.79 2.82
N ALA A 49 6.43 3.34 2.98
CA ALA A 49 7.63 2.51 3.09
C ALA A 49 7.59 1.60 4.32
N ARG A 50 7.19 2.14 5.48
CA ARG A 50 7.01 1.35 6.71
C ARG A 50 5.95 0.27 6.56
N ALA A 51 4.82 0.59 5.92
CA ALA A 51 3.77 -0.38 5.64
C ALA A 51 4.25 -1.54 4.74
N VAL A 52 5.11 -1.26 3.76
CA VAL A 52 5.72 -2.28 2.90
C VAL A 52 6.67 -3.17 3.70
N GLU A 53 7.55 -2.58 4.51
CA GLU A 53 8.50 -3.32 5.36
C GLU A 53 7.80 -4.21 6.40
N ALA A 54 6.64 -3.78 6.90
CA ALA A 54 5.86 -4.53 7.89
C ALA A 54 4.99 -5.65 7.28
N CYS A 55 4.87 -5.75 5.95
CA CYS A 55 3.99 -6.72 5.31
C CYS A 55 4.57 -8.15 5.45
N PRO A 56 3.92 -9.06 6.20
CA PRO A 56 4.50 -10.38 6.51
C PRO A 56 4.72 -11.27 5.28
N THR A 57 3.89 -11.08 4.25
CA THR A 57 3.92 -11.87 3.01
C THR A 57 4.51 -11.11 1.83
N LEU A 58 5.08 -9.92 2.07
CA LEU A 58 5.63 -9.03 1.03
C LEU A 58 4.63 -8.70 -0.10
N ALA A 59 3.33 -8.74 0.22
CA ALA A 59 2.25 -8.46 -0.73
C ALA A 59 2.09 -6.95 -1.01
N LEU A 60 2.48 -6.08 -0.09
CA LEU A 60 2.42 -4.64 -0.27
C LEU A 60 3.67 -4.13 -0.99
N LEU A 61 3.48 -3.29 -2.01
CA LEU A 61 4.54 -2.82 -2.90
C LEU A 61 4.52 -1.28 -2.96
N LEU A 62 5.71 -0.69 -3.05
CA LEU A 62 5.89 0.75 -3.26
C LEU A 62 6.63 0.97 -4.57
N GLU A 63 5.89 1.38 -5.60
CA GLU A 63 6.43 1.61 -6.93
C GLU A 63 6.82 3.07 -7.11
N ALA A 64 7.89 3.33 -7.87
CA ALA A 64 8.13 4.66 -8.40
C ALA A 64 6.97 5.02 -9.33
N ALA A 65 6.33 6.16 -9.12
CA ALA A 65 5.31 6.65 -10.05
C ALA A 65 6.03 7.05 -11.34
N SER A 66 6.09 6.14 -12.31
CA SER A 66 6.40 6.50 -13.69
C SER A 66 5.25 7.34 -14.20
N ASP A 67 5.52 8.55 -14.67
CA ASP A 67 4.59 9.32 -15.47
C ASP A 67 4.29 8.55 -16.77
N ARG A 68 3.31 7.67 -16.72
CA ARG A 68 2.66 7.08 -17.88
C ARG A 68 1.32 7.76 -18.07
N SER A 69 1.39 9.08 -18.22
CA SER A 69 0.40 9.89 -18.92
C SER A 69 0.97 10.14 -20.33
N ARG A 70 1.01 9.10 -21.16
CA ARG A 70 1.32 9.23 -22.59
C ARG A 70 0.40 8.35 -23.40
#